data_AF-A0A521SKT7-F1
#
_entry.id   AF-A0A521SKT7-F1
#
_cell.length_a   1.000
_cell.length_b   1.000
_cell.length_c   1.000
_cell.angle_alpha   90.00
_cell.angle_beta   90.00
_cell.angle_gamma   90.00
#
_symmetry.space_group_name_H-M   'P 1'
#
loop_
_entity.id
_entity.type
_entity.pdbx_description
1 polymer ?
#
loop_
_entity_poly.entity_id
_entity_poly.type
_entity_poly.pdbx_seq_one_letter_code
_entity_poly.pdbx_strand_id
1 'polypeptide(L)'
;MATFVWMGKNRQGTMQKGELAANSREEVIALLRKENILVTSVQQKAKDFKFPGFGGKVTDKDIVIFTRQFATMIDAGLPLVQCLEILSTQCENPILAKAVGEVRGDVEGGSTYADALRKHPKVFDDLYVNMVAAGEAGGILDTILNRLSKHIEKSMKL
;
A
#
# COMPACT_ATOMS: atom_id res chain seq x y z
N MET A 1 -21.56 -13.69 -24.04
CA MET A 1 -20.17 -13.41 -23.64
C MET A 1 -20.17 -12.66 -22.32
N ALA A 2 -19.42 -13.17 -21.35
CA ALA A 2 -19.15 -12.51 -20.09
C ALA A 2 -17.69 -12.02 -20.09
N THR A 3 -17.43 -10.93 -19.39
CA THR A 3 -16.05 -10.48 -19.16
C THR A 3 -15.46 -11.30 -18.02
N PHE A 4 -14.30 -11.89 -18.25
CA PHE A 4 -13.53 -12.59 -17.24
C PHE A 4 -12.27 -11.80 -16.93
N VAL A 5 -11.94 -11.75 -15.66
CA VAL A 5 -10.72 -11.18 -15.13
C VAL A 5 -9.76 -12.32 -14.84
N TRP A 6 -8.51 -12.16 -15.28
CA TRP A 6 -7.52 -13.23 -15.19
C TRP A 6 -6.17 -12.73 -14.66
N MET A 7 -5.44 -13.66 -14.05
CA MET A 7 -4.04 -13.53 -13.66
C MET A 7 -3.27 -14.74 -14.16
N GLY A 8 -2.02 -14.51 -14.57
CA GLY A 8 -1.11 -15.60 -14.87
C GLY A 8 0.34 -15.11 -14.94
N LYS A 9 1.28 -16.05 -15.04
CA LYS A 9 2.69 -15.75 -15.29
C LYS A 9 3.01 -15.96 -16.76
N ASN A 10 3.68 -15.01 -17.38
CA ASN A 10 4.24 -15.22 -18.71
C ASN A 10 5.50 -16.11 -18.64
N ARG A 11 6.08 -16.45 -19.79
CA ARG A 11 7.31 -17.25 -19.89
C ARG A 11 8.52 -16.66 -19.17
N GLN A 12 8.55 -15.35 -18.93
CA GLN A 12 9.61 -14.67 -18.18
C GLN A 12 9.39 -14.73 -16.65
N GLY A 13 8.31 -15.37 -16.19
CA GLY A 13 7.95 -15.45 -14.77
C GLY A 13 7.23 -14.21 -14.25
N THR A 14 7.02 -13.20 -15.09
CA THR A 14 6.35 -11.95 -14.74
C THR A 14 4.84 -12.17 -14.65
N MET A 15 4.25 -11.72 -13.55
CA MET A 15 2.79 -11.75 -13.36
C MET A 15 2.13 -10.75 -14.32
N GLN A 16 1.19 -11.24 -15.13
CA GLN A 16 0.33 -10.45 -15.99
C GLN A 16 -1.13 -10.62 -15.58
N LYS A 17 -1.90 -9.56 -15.78
CA LYS A 17 -3.34 -9.52 -15.55
C LYS A 17 -4.03 -8.86 -16.72
N GLY A 18 -5.29 -9.22 -16.92
CA GLY A 18 -6.11 -8.60 -17.94
C GLY A 18 -7.58 -8.95 -17.77
N GLU A 19 -8.36 -8.41 -18.68
CA GLU A 19 -9.76 -8.74 -18.86
C GLU A 19 -9.92 -9.36 -20.25
N LEU A 20 -10.77 -10.36 -20.36
CA LEU A 20 -11.05 -11.03 -21.62
C LEU A 20 -12.52 -11.41 -21.69
N ALA A 21 -13.18 -11.08 -22.80
CA ALA A 21 -14.56 -11.49 -23.05
C ALA A 21 -14.58 -12.91 -23.62
N ALA A 22 -15.27 -13.82 -22.94
CA ALA A 22 -15.41 -15.22 -23.34
C ALA A 22 -16.80 -15.75 -23.00
N ASN A 23 -17.13 -16.93 -23.49
CA ASN A 23 -18.37 -17.64 -23.17
C ASN A 23 -18.19 -18.57 -21.96
N SER A 24 -16.97 -18.99 -21.64
CA SER A 24 -16.69 -19.78 -20.43
C SER A 24 -15.29 -19.53 -19.85
N ARG A 25 -15.06 -20.00 -18.62
CA ARG A 25 -13.74 -19.96 -17.97
C ARG A 25 -12.71 -20.78 -18.74
N GLU A 26 -13.11 -21.92 -19.29
CA GLU A 26 -12.27 -22.84 -20.05
C GLU A 26 -11.76 -22.17 -21.33
N GLU A 27 -12.60 -21.37 -21.99
CA GLU A 27 -12.22 -20.58 -23.16
C GLU A 27 -11.14 -19.54 -22.82
N VAL A 28 -11.26 -18.84 -21.70
CA VAL A 28 -10.24 -17.90 -21.21
C VAL A 28 -8.91 -18.62 -20.95
N ILE A 29 -8.95 -19.77 -20.28
CA ILE A 29 -7.74 -20.57 -20.00
C ILE A 29 -7.08 -21.03 -21.31
N ALA A 30 -7.88 -21.48 -22.29
CA ALA A 30 -7.37 -21.92 -23.58
C ALA A 30 -6.70 -20.78 -24.36
N LEU A 31 -7.29 -19.58 -24.36
CA LEU A 31 -6.71 -18.40 -25.00
C LEU A 31 -5.40 -17.97 -24.32
N LEU A 32 -5.37 -17.92 -22.99
CA LEU A 32 -4.16 -17.53 -22.25
C LEU A 32 -3.03 -18.55 -22.38
N ARG A 33 -3.35 -19.85 -22.47
CA ARG A 33 -2.35 -20.88 -22.76
C ARG A 33 -1.72 -20.71 -24.15
N LYS A 34 -2.50 -20.31 -25.17
CA LYS A 34 -1.96 -20.00 -26.51
C LYS A 34 -0.97 -18.84 -26.47
N GLU A 35 -1.22 -17.86 -25.61
CA GLU A 35 -0.33 -16.71 -25.35
C GLU A 35 0.86 -17.04 -24.42
N ASN A 36 1.12 -18.33 -24.11
CA ASN A 36 2.17 -18.77 -23.19
C ASN A 36 2.03 -18.18 -21.77
N ILE A 37 0.80 -17.94 -21.33
CA ILE A 37 0.49 -17.46 -19.98
C ILE A 37 0.03 -18.65 -19.11
N LEU A 38 0.80 -18.93 -18.06
CA LEU A 38 0.43 -19.87 -17.00
C LEU A 38 -0.60 -19.23 -16.09
N VAL A 39 -1.86 -19.53 -16.36
CA VAL A 39 -3.01 -18.99 -15.64
C VAL A 39 -3.00 -19.44 -14.18
N THR A 40 -3.04 -18.48 -13.26
CA THR A 40 -3.11 -18.72 -11.81
C THR A 40 -4.51 -18.47 -11.25
N SER A 41 -5.29 -17.57 -11.85
CA SER A 41 -6.69 -17.31 -11.46
C SER A 41 -7.50 -16.80 -12.64
N VAL A 42 -8.76 -17.23 -12.72
CA VAL A 42 -9.77 -16.73 -13.67
C VAL A 42 -11.09 -16.65 -12.95
N GLN A 43 -11.71 -15.47 -12.95
CA GLN A 43 -13.04 -15.27 -12.37
C GLN A 43 -13.92 -14.47 -13.34
N GLN A 44 -15.22 -14.74 -13.33
CA GLN A 44 -16.18 -13.93 -14.07
C GLN A 44 -16.32 -12.57 -13.37
N LYS A 45 -16.18 -11.48 -14.13
CA LYS A 45 -16.26 -10.12 -13.60
C LYS A 45 -17.70 -9.83 -13.17
N ALA A 46 -17.96 -9.87 -11.87
CA ALA A 46 -19.17 -9.32 -11.27
C ALA A 46 -19.11 -7.78 -11.29
N LYS A 47 -20.26 -7.09 -11.22
CA LYS A 47 -20.35 -5.62 -11.22
C LYS A 47 -19.48 -4.95 -10.14
N ASP A 48 -19.22 -5.65 -9.03
CA ASP A 48 -18.40 -5.17 -7.91
C ASP A 48 -17.09 -5.96 -7.73
N PHE A 49 -16.57 -6.59 -8.78
CA PHE A 49 -15.36 -7.40 -8.67
C PHE A 49 -14.10 -6.52 -8.50
N LYS A 50 -13.68 -6.33 -7.25
CA LYS A 50 -12.33 -5.91 -6.87
C LYS A 50 -11.51 -7.17 -6.63
N PHE A 51 -10.43 -7.38 -7.38
CA PHE A 51 -9.56 -8.55 -7.17
C PHE A 51 -9.09 -8.59 -5.69
N PRO A 52 -9.46 -9.63 -4.91
CA PRO A 52 -8.94 -9.81 -3.56
C PRO A 52 -7.48 -10.24 -3.66
N GLY A 53 -6.56 -9.37 -3.25
CA GLY A 53 -5.10 -9.58 -3.38
C GLY A 53 -4.40 -8.69 -4.41
N PHE A 54 -5.11 -7.75 -5.04
CA PHE A 54 -4.57 -6.76 -6.00
C PHE A 54 -4.50 -5.33 -5.47
N GLY A 55 -4.52 -5.14 -4.15
CA GLY A 55 -3.81 -3.99 -3.62
C GLY A 55 -2.34 -4.24 -3.92
N GLY A 56 -1.70 -3.38 -4.73
CA GLY A 56 -0.26 -3.48 -4.95
C GLY A 56 0.44 -3.58 -3.59
N LYS A 57 1.52 -4.36 -3.49
CA LYS A 57 2.37 -4.30 -2.30
C LYS A 57 2.72 -2.82 -2.07
N VAL A 58 2.69 -2.40 -0.81
CA VAL A 58 3.23 -1.08 -0.48
C VAL A 58 4.70 -1.10 -0.86
N THR A 59 5.07 -0.21 -1.78
CA THR A 59 6.45 -0.09 -2.24
C THR A 59 7.20 0.88 -1.35
N ASP A 60 8.53 0.76 -1.31
CA ASP A 60 9.38 1.72 -0.59
C ASP A 60 9.13 3.16 -1.07
N LYS A 61 8.83 3.32 -2.38
CA LYS A 61 8.48 4.60 -2.98
C LYS A 61 7.20 5.18 -2.40
N ASP A 62 6.18 4.35 -2.16
CA ASP A 62 4.91 4.78 -1.54
C ASP A 62 5.18 5.28 -0.12
N ILE A 63 5.99 4.56 0.67
CA ILE A 63 6.37 4.96 2.03
C ILE A 63 7.16 6.27 2.00
N VAL A 64 8.13 6.45 1.11
CA VAL A 64 8.90 7.71 1.01
C VAL A 64 8.00 8.90 0.71
N ILE A 65 7.09 8.77 -0.25
CA ILE A 65 6.19 9.86 -0.62
C ILE A 65 5.30 10.22 0.57
N PHE A 66 4.71 9.20 1.22
CA PHE A 66 3.90 9.37 2.42
C PHE A 66 4.69 10.07 3.54
N THR A 67 5.87 9.55 3.91
CA THR A 67 6.67 10.08 5.02
C THR A 67 7.14 11.50 4.75
N ARG A 68 7.49 11.85 3.51
CA ARG A 68 7.86 13.23 3.16
C ARG A 68 6.68 14.19 3.28
N GLN A 69 5.53 13.83 2.73
CA GLN A 69 4.32 14.66 2.84
C GLN A 69 3.90 14.81 4.31
N PHE A 70 4.01 13.73 5.08
CA PHE A 70 3.74 13.74 6.51
C PHE A 70 4.68 14.67 7.27
N ALA A 71 5.99 14.56 7.03
CA ALA A 71 7.00 15.45 7.61
C ALA A 71 6.69 16.92 7.29
N THR A 72 6.40 17.25 6.02
CA THR A 72 6.07 18.64 5.62
C THR A 72 4.87 19.20 6.38
N MET A 73 3.81 18.40 6.59
CA MET A 73 2.63 18.88 7.31
C MET A 73 2.87 19.01 8.82
N ILE A 74 3.60 18.08 9.43
CA ILE A 74 3.99 18.15 10.84
C ILE A 74 4.90 19.37 11.08
N ASP A 75 5.88 19.61 10.20
CA ASP A 75 6.74 20.79 10.24
C ASP A 75 5.94 22.10 10.09
N ALA A 76 4.84 22.07 9.32
CA ALA A 76 3.91 23.19 9.18
C ALA A 76 2.97 23.37 10.39
N GLY A 77 3.07 22.53 11.42
CA GLY A 77 2.30 22.60 12.65
C GLY A 77 0.89 22.05 12.55
N LEU A 78 0.57 21.26 11.52
CA LEU A 78 -0.73 20.61 11.43
C LEU A 78 -0.83 19.50 12.51
N PRO A 79 -1.98 19.38 13.19
CA PRO A 79 -2.24 18.27 14.11
C PRO A 79 -2.07 16.90 13.46
N LEU A 80 -1.47 15.96 14.19
CA LEU A 80 -1.14 14.62 13.70
C LEU A 80 -2.34 13.89 13.08
N VAL A 81 -3.50 13.89 13.75
CA VAL A 81 -4.73 13.25 13.25
C VAL A 81 -5.19 13.87 11.92
N GLN A 82 -5.08 15.20 11.78
CA GLN A 82 -5.43 15.90 10.54
C GLN A 82 -4.48 15.51 9.40
N CYS A 83 -3.18 15.43 9.67
CA CYS A 83 -2.19 14.97 8.69
C CYS A 83 -2.49 13.54 8.21
N LEU A 84 -2.80 12.62 9.14
CA LEU A 84 -3.15 11.24 8.81
C LEU A 84 -4.44 11.15 7.99
N GLU A 85 -5.45 11.96 8.31
CA GLU A 85 -6.69 12.05 7.52
C GLU A 85 -6.40 12.48 6.08
N ILE A 86 -5.68 13.59 5.89
CA ILE A 86 -5.32 14.10 4.57
C ILE A 86 -4.57 13.01 3.77
N LEU A 87 -3.55 12.38 4.37
CA LEU A 87 -2.75 11.37 3.68
C LEU A 87 -3.52 10.10 3.37
N SER A 88 -4.44 9.67 4.24
CA SER A 88 -5.27 8.50 3.97
C SER A 88 -6.15 8.69 2.73
N THR A 89 -6.56 9.92 2.44
CA THR A 89 -7.37 10.26 1.26
C THR A 89 -6.55 10.49 0.00
N GLN A 90 -5.29 10.94 0.13
CA GLN A 90 -4.40 11.27 -0.98
C GLN A 90 -3.46 10.12 -1.39
N CYS A 91 -3.36 9.06 -0.59
CA CYS A 91 -2.54 7.89 -0.92
C CYS A 91 -3.06 7.16 -2.16
N GLU A 92 -2.24 7.06 -3.20
CA GLU A 92 -2.56 6.29 -4.41
C GLU A 92 -2.63 4.79 -4.14
N ASN A 93 -1.80 4.28 -3.21
CA ASN A 93 -1.79 2.87 -2.85
C ASN A 93 -2.94 2.57 -1.86
N PRO A 94 -3.93 1.73 -2.23
CA PRO A 94 -5.10 1.47 -1.39
C PRO A 94 -4.77 0.67 -0.13
N ILE A 95 -3.68 -0.11 -0.10
CA ILE A 95 -3.22 -0.81 1.10
C ILE A 95 -2.66 0.20 2.11
N LEU A 96 -1.81 1.11 1.62
CA LEU A 96 -1.26 2.17 2.46
C LEU A 96 -2.35 3.10 2.96
N ALA A 97 -3.25 3.57 2.08
CA ALA A 97 -4.39 4.41 2.44
C ALA A 97 -5.24 3.79 3.57
N LYS A 98 -5.54 2.49 3.44
CA LYS A 98 -6.28 1.75 4.46
C LYS A 98 -5.52 1.69 5.79
N ALA A 99 -4.24 1.31 5.76
CA ALA A 99 -3.42 1.24 6.96
C ALA A 99 -3.32 2.60 7.67
N VAL A 100 -3.12 3.68 6.92
CA VAL A 100 -3.07 5.05 7.47
C VAL A 100 -4.42 5.46 8.08
N GLY A 101 -5.54 5.08 7.44
CA GLY A 101 -6.88 5.32 8.00
C GLY A 101 -7.14 4.55 9.30
N GLU A 102 -6.69 3.30 9.39
CA GLU A 102 -6.76 2.50 10.61
C GLU A 102 -5.87 3.11 11.72
N VAL A 103 -4.65 3.53 11.38
CA VAL A 103 -3.74 4.24 12.30
C VAL A 103 -4.34 5.54 12.81
N ARG A 104 -4.97 6.34 11.94
CA ARG A 104 -5.69 7.55 12.33
C ARG A 104 -6.75 7.24 13.39
N GLY A 105 -7.59 6.23 13.13
CA GLY A 105 -8.67 5.85 14.05
C GLY A 105 -8.15 5.40 15.42
N ASP A 106 -7.04 4.67 15.46
CA ASP A 106 -6.40 4.26 16.70
C ASP A 106 -5.85 5.44 17.51
N VAL A 107 -5.21 6.41 16.84
CA VAL A 107 -4.66 7.60 17.50
C VAL A 107 -5.78 8.52 17.97
N GLU A 108 -6.83 8.70 17.16
CA GLU A 108 -8.05 9.42 17.56
C GLU A 108 -8.72 8.76 18.77
N GLY A 109 -8.62 7.43 18.89
CA GLY A 109 -9.05 6.65 20.05
C GLY A 109 -8.10 6.68 21.25
N GLY A 110 -6.99 7.42 21.18
CA GLY A 110 -6.05 7.61 22.29
C GLY A 110 -4.83 6.67 22.31
N SER A 111 -4.63 5.85 21.26
CA SER A 111 -3.37 5.10 21.13
C SER A 111 -2.22 6.05 20.77
N THR A 112 -1.00 5.68 21.13
CA THR A 112 0.20 6.37 20.61
C THR A 112 0.31 6.13 19.10
N TYR A 113 0.94 7.06 18.39
CA TYR A 113 1.17 6.92 16.97
C TYR A 113 2.04 5.69 16.67
N ALA A 114 3.08 5.45 17.47
CA ALA A 114 3.92 4.27 17.33
C ALA A 114 3.16 2.95 17.51
N ASP A 115 2.28 2.85 18.51
CA ASP A 115 1.51 1.63 18.77
C ASP A 115 0.49 1.35 17.67
N ALA A 116 -0.12 2.40 17.14
CA ALA A 116 -1.00 2.29 15.98
C ALA A 116 -0.24 1.76 14.75
N LEU A 117 0.93 2.32 14.43
CA LEU A 117 1.75 1.84 13.31
C LEU A 117 2.17 0.38 13.45
N ARG A 118 2.48 -0.07 14.68
CA ARG A 118 2.93 -1.45 14.97
C ARG A 118 1.90 -2.52 14.58
N LYS A 119 0.61 -2.16 14.48
CA LYS A 119 -0.44 -3.07 14.00
C LYS A 119 -0.36 -3.36 12.49
N HIS A 120 0.47 -2.62 11.74
CA HIS A 120 0.60 -2.74 10.29
C HIS A 120 2.04 -3.10 9.85
N PRO A 121 2.62 -4.23 10.29
CA PRO A 121 4.02 -4.61 10.01
C PRO A 121 4.31 -4.91 8.53
N LYS A 122 3.27 -5.04 7.70
CA LYS A 122 3.40 -5.21 6.24
C LYS A 122 3.59 -3.86 5.50
N VAL A 123 3.43 -2.75 6.21
CA VAL A 123 3.47 -1.39 5.68
C VAL A 123 4.59 -0.60 6.35
N PHE A 124 4.65 -0.65 7.68
CA PHE A 124 5.68 0.02 8.47
C PHE A 124 6.57 -1.04 9.12
N ASP A 125 7.86 -1.00 8.82
CA ASP A 125 8.83 -1.92 9.41
C ASP A 125 9.18 -1.52 10.85
N ASP A 126 9.89 -2.42 11.55
CA ASP A 126 10.27 -2.20 12.94
C ASP A 126 11.15 -0.96 13.12
N LEU A 127 12.02 -0.66 12.15
CA LEU A 127 12.88 0.52 12.21
C LEU A 127 12.03 1.80 12.19
N TYR A 128 11.07 1.88 11.28
CA TYR A 128 10.13 2.99 11.16
C TYR A 128 9.37 3.20 12.47
N VAL A 129 8.77 2.13 13.00
CA VAL A 129 7.99 2.18 14.25
C VAL A 129 8.86 2.60 15.43
N ASN A 130 10.07 2.05 15.56
CA ASN A 130 10.97 2.37 16.68
C ASN A 130 11.48 3.82 16.63
N MET A 131 11.77 4.33 15.43
CA MET A 131 12.14 5.73 15.26
C MET A 131 10.98 6.66 15.65
N VAL A 132 9.77 6.36 15.17
CA VAL A 132 8.57 7.12 15.54
C VAL A 132 8.34 7.10 17.05
N ALA A 133 8.45 5.94 17.70
CA ALA A 133 8.31 5.80 19.15
C ALA A 133 9.30 6.71 19.91
N ALA A 134 10.56 6.76 19.47
CA ALA A 134 11.56 7.65 20.05
C ALA A 134 11.22 9.13 19.81
N GLY A 135 10.67 9.46 18.63
CA GLY A 135 10.24 10.82 18.28
C GLY A 135 9.05 11.31 19.09
N GLU A 136 8.06 10.44 19.27
CA GLU A 136 6.85 10.70 20.04
C GLU A 136 7.17 10.87 21.52
N ALA A 137 7.98 9.98 22.10
CA ALA A 137 8.41 10.09 23.50
C ALA A 137 9.29 11.33 23.76
N GLY A 138 10.09 11.74 22.77
CA GLY A 138 10.97 12.89 22.87
C GLY A 138 10.35 14.24 22.48
N GLY A 139 9.10 14.25 21.97
CA GLY A 139 8.46 15.45 21.44
C GLY A 139 9.17 16.05 20.21
N ILE A 140 9.89 15.22 19.46
CA ILE A 140 10.73 15.61 18.30
C ILE A 140 10.31 14.87 17.01
N LEU A 141 8.99 14.67 16.86
CA LEU A 141 8.42 13.88 15.76
C LEU A 141 8.74 14.48 14.39
N ASP A 142 8.72 15.80 14.27
CA ASP A 142 9.17 16.60 13.11
C ASP A 142 10.59 16.18 12.64
N THR A 143 11.53 16.13 13.59
CA THR A 143 12.93 15.82 13.32
C THR A 143 13.09 14.34 12.95
N ILE A 144 12.33 13.46 13.60
CA ILE A 144 12.35 12.02 13.32
C ILE A 144 11.77 11.70 11.94
N LEU A 145 10.64 12.30 11.55
CA LEU A 145 10.02 12.09 10.25
C LEU A 145 10.94 12.55 9.11
N ASN A 146 11.61 13.68 9.30
CA ASN A 146 12.63 14.17 8.36
C ASN A 146 13.84 13.22 8.23
N ARG A 147 14.28 12.60 9.34
CA ARG A 147 15.34 11.58 9.31
C ARG A 147 14.89 10.29 8.64
N LEU A 148 13.67 9.83 8.92
CA LEU A 148 13.08 8.65 8.28
C LEU A 148 13.00 8.83 6.77
N SER A 149 12.44 9.96 6.30
CA SER A 149 12.37 10.28 4.87
C SER A 149 13.75 10.18 4.19
N LYS A 150 14.77 10.84 4.77
CA LYS A 150 16.15 10.79 4.25
C LYS A 150 16.77 9.40 4.29
N HIS A 151 16.45 8.59 5.31
CA HIS A 151 16.96 7.22 5.44
C HIS A 151 16.38 6.31 4.37
N ILE A 152 15.05 6.32 4.20
CA ILE A 152 14.36 5.47 3.24
C ILE A 152 14.73 5.89 1.80
N GLU A 153 14.89 7.19 1.52
CA GLU A 153 15.40 7.68 0.24
C GLU A 153 16.82 7.16 -0.10
N LYS A 154 17.71 7.05 0.90
CA LYS A 154 19.04 6.48 0.69
C LYS A 154 18.97 4.98 0.42
N SER A 155 18.11 4.26 1.14
CA SER A 155 17.92 2.81 0.95
C SER A 155 17.41 2.48 -0.45
N MET A 156 16.56 3.32 -1.06
CA MET A 156 16.07 3.11 -2.43
C MET A 156 17.07 3.44 -3.54
N LYS A 157 18.15 4.19 -3.23
CA LYS A 157 19.18 4.56 -4.21
C LYS A 157 20.32 3.54 -4.32
N LEU A 158 20.29 2.51 -3.46
CA LEU A 158 21.21 1.38 -3.42
C LEU A 158 20.56 0.16 -4.07
#